data_AF-A0A358ATQ0-F1
#
_entry.id   AF-A0A358ATQ0-F1
#
_cell.length_a   1.000
_cell.length_b   1.000
_cell.length_c   1.000
_cell.angle_alpha   90.00
_cell.angle_beta   90.00
_cell.angle_gamma   90.00
#
_symmetry.space_group_name_H-M   'P 1'
#
loop_
_entity.id
_entity.type
_entity.pdbx_description
1 polymer ?
#
loop_
_entity_poly.entity_id
_entity_poly.type
_entity_poly.pdbx_seq_one_letter_code
_entity_poly.pdbx_strand_id
1 'polypeptide(L)'
;MEEVFEGFTGGRPVTAGELAPADVARYIDHTILKPEASRQAVAKVCGEAKQYRFASVCVNPCYIGFVAGELAGSGVAPCCVVGFPLGACTPEAKAFEAKDAAANGAKEIDMVINVGAIKSGDWALVKRDIAGVVEAVRGRAIVKVIIETCLLTDEEKVKACVVSKLAGAQFVKTSTGFSTGGATAEDVRLMRETVGQNIGVKASGGVKTYEDALVMLRAGANRLGTSAGVAIVSG
;
A
#
# COMPACT_ATOMS: atom_id res chain seq x y z
N MET A 1 16.33 -11.37 -15.94
CA MET A 1 15.40 -11.91 -14.92
C MET A 1 15.89 -11.61 -13.49
N GLU A 2 17.15 -11.15 -13.32
CA GLU A 2 17.75 -10.86 -12.00
C GLU A 2 17.79 -9.35 -11.63
N GLU A 3 17.79 -8.42 -12.58
CA GLU A 3 18.04 -6.99 -12.28
C GLU A 3 16.86 -6.20 -11.68
N VAL A 4 15.66 -6.78 -11.52
CA VAL A 4 14.48 -6.07 -10.96
C VAL A 4 14.20 -6.46 -9.51
N PHE A 5 14.87 -7.50 -8.98
CA PHE A 5 14.68 -7.98 -7.61
C PHE A 5 15.65 -7.34 -6.60
N GLU A 6 16.64 -6.55 -7.04
CA GLU A 6 17.65 -5.96 -6.14
C GLU A 6 17.11 -4.86 -5.19
N GLY A 7 15.86 -4.43 -5.34
CA GLY A 7 15.29 -3.33 -4.54
C GLY A 7 14.41 -3.73 -3.35
N PHE A 8 13.94 -4.99 -3.27
CA PHE A 8 13.01 -5.39 -2.21
C PHE A 8 13.40 -6.74 -1.61
N THR A 9 14.32 -6.69 -0.64
CA THR A 9 14.46 -7.77 0.34
C THR A 9 13.27 -7.65 1.29
N GLY A 10 12.36 -8.63 1.28
CA GLY A 10 11.25 -8.69 2.23
C GLY A 10 11.74 -8.39 3.65
N GLY A 11 11.21 -7.33 4.25
CA GLY A 11 11.67 -6.88 5.57
C GLY A 11 11.39 -7.93 6.64
N ARG A 12 12.41 -8.30 7.42
CA ARG A 12 12.23 -9.13 8.62
C ARG A 12 11.28 -8.41 9.59
N PRO A 13 10.37 -9.13 10.28
CA PRO A 13 9.57 -8.55 11.35
C PRO A 13 10.48 -7.88 12.39
N VAL A 14 10.02 -6.75 12.95
CA VAL A 14 10.74 -6.05 14.01
C VAL A 14 10.81 -6.98 15.24
N THR A 15 11.99 -7.49 15.56
CA THR A 15 12.25 -8.26 16.79
C THR A 15 12.44 -7.32 17.99
N ALA A 16 12.11 -7.81 19.19
CA ALA A 16 12.03 -7.04 20.43
C ALA A 16 13.32 -6.27 20.80
N GLY A 17 13.36 -5.02 20.36
CA GLY A 17 14.01 -3.85 20.94
C GLY A 17 13.15 -2.67 20.46
N GLU A 18 12.68 -1.80 21.37
CA GLU A 18 11.68 -0.79 21.01
C GLU A 18 12.23 0.18 19.96
N LEU A 19 11.61 0.20 18.77
CA LEU A 19 11.89 1.22 17.75
C LEU A 19 11.53 2.57 18.35
N ALA A 20 12.43 3.54 18.41
CA ALA A 20 12.03 4.88 18.82
C ALA A 20 10.95 5.43 17.85
N PRO A 21 10.08 6.36 18.27
CA PRO A 21 9.07 6.95 17.37
C PRO A 21 9.64 7.42 16.02
N ALA A 22 10.81 8.07 16.04
CA ALA A 22 11.50 8.50 14.83
C ALA A 22 11.90 7.35 13.88
N ASP A 23 12.21 6.16 14.40
CA ASP A 23 12.58 4.99 13.59
C ASP A 23 11.41 4.39 12.82
N VAL A 24 10.17 4.70 13.23
CA VAL A 24 8.94 4.28 12.55
C VAL A 24 8.80 4.97 11.18
N ALA A 25 9.44 6.13 10.98
CA ALA A 25 9.33 6.92 9.76
C ALA A 25 9.54 6.10 8.47
N ARG A 26 10.54 5.21 8.46
CA ARG A 26 10.89 4.36 7.30
C ARG A 26 9.80 3.37 6.89
N TYR A 27 8.78 3.17 7.72
CA TYR A 27 7.64 2.29 7.44
C TYR A 27 6.41 3.08 6.98
N ILE A 28 6.42 4.41 7.00
CA ILE A 28 5.23 5.22 6.78
C ILE A 28 5.06 5.58 5.30
N ASP A 29 3.90 5.23 4.76
CA ASP A 29 3.33 5.82 3.55
C ASP A 29 2.41 6.96 3.98
N HIS A 30 2.92 8.20 3.92
CA HIS A 30 2.21 9.39 4.39
C HIS A 30 1.12 9.76 3.39
N THR A 31 -0.14 9.68 3.81
CA THR A 31 -1.26 9.50 2.88
C THR A 31 -2.23 10.68 2.91
N ILE A 32 -2.65 11.16 1.73
CA ILE A 32 -3.74 12.11 1.56
C ILE A 32 -4.61 11.74 0.35
N LEU A 33 -5.81 11.20 0.64
CA LEU A 33 -6.72 10.63 -0.37
C LEU A 33 -8.14 11.21 -0.32
N LYS A 34 -8.38 12.18 0.57
CA LYS A 34 -9.68 12.85 0.68
C LYS A 34 -10.00 13.58 -0.63
N PRO A 35 -11.24 13.49 -1.16
CA PRO A 35 -11.59 14.09 -2.46
C PRO A 35 -11.43 15.61 -2.48
N GLU A 36 -11.59 16.28 -1.33
CA GLU A 36 -11.42 17.72 -1.16
C GLU A 36 -9.95 18.17 -0.96
N ALA A 37 -8.98 17.25 -0.96
CA ALA A 37 -7.58 17.59 -0.78
C ALA A 37 -7.12 18.54 -1.88
N SER A 38 -6.65 19.74 -1.50
CA SER A 38 -6.12 20.73 -2.43
C SER A 38 -4.64 20.47 -2.75
N ARG A 39 -4.14 21.06 -3.85
CA ARG A 39 -2.71 21.01 -4.19
C ARG A 39 -1.83 21.54 -3.05
N GLN A 40 -2.27 22.56 -2.30
CA GLN A 40 -1.52 23.08 -1.15
C GLN A 40 -1.45 22.06 0.00
N ALA A 41 -2.54 21.35 0.28
CA ALA A 41 -2.55 20.29 1.28
C ALA A 41 -1.61 19.14 0.88
N VAL A 42 -1.61 18.77 -0.41
CA VAL A 42 -0.70 17.75 -0.96
C VAL A 42 0.77 18.20 -0.86
N ALA A 43 1.07 19.47 -1.17
CA ALA A 43 2.42 20.04 -1.04
C ALA A 43 2.91 19.98 0.41
N LYS A 44 2.05 20.29 1.39
CA LYS A 44 2.35 20.17 2.81
C LYS A 44 2.76 18.74 3.18
N VAL A 45 1.98 17.74 2.75
CA VAL A 45 2.26 16.32 2.99
C VAL A 45 3.60 15.91 2.37
N CYS A 46 3.94 16.42 1.18
CA CYS A 46 5.25 16.19 0.58
C CYS A 46 6.38 16.82 1.42
N GLY A 47 6.19 18.03 1.93
CA GLY A 47 7.14 18.70 2.83
C GLY A 47 7.39 17.92 4.11
N GLU A 48 6.31 17.47 4.77
CA GLU A 48 6.37 16.62 5.96
C GLU A 48 7.12 15.31 5.66
N ALA A 49 6.79 14.63 4.56
CA ALA A 49 7.45 13.38 4.20
C ALA A 49 8.95 13.54 3.93
N LYS A 50 9.37 14.64 3.29
CA LYS A 50 10.78 14.99 3.10
C LYS A 50 11.48 15.25 4.43
N GLN A 51 10.87 16.03 5.31
CA GLN A 51 11.43 16.38 6.61
C GLN A 51 11.68 15.14 7.48
N TYR A 52 10.69 14.25 7.55
CA TYR A 52 10.75 13.06 8.42
C TYR A 52 11.32 11.82 7.73
N ARG A 53 11.66 11.90 6.43
CA ARG A 53 12.17 10.79 5.61
C ARG A 53 11.25 9.56 5.64
N PHE A 54 9.96 9.81 5.38
CA PHE A 54 8.97 8.73 5.23
C PHE A 54 9.27 7.87 4.01
N ALA A 55 8.71 6.64 3.98
CA ALA A 55 8.92 5.72 2.87
C ALA A 55 8.32 6.24 1.57
N SER A 56 7.09 6.75 1.64
CA SER A 56 6.38 7.26 0.47
C SER A 56 5.35 8.34 0.83
N VAL A 57 4.86 9.04 -0.20
CA VAL A 57 3.63 9.84 -0.14
C VAL A 57 2.58 9.18 -1.03
N CYS A 58 1.42 8.85 -0.46
CA CYS A 58 0.33 8.18 -1.17
C CYS A 58 -0.80 9.15 -1.51
N VAL A 59 -1.12 9.29 -2.79
CA VAL A 59 -2.11 10.23 -3.33
C VAL A 59 -3.03 9.60 -4.38
N ASN A 60 -4.11 10.31 -4.69
CA ASN A 60 -4.97 10.02 -5.84
C ASN A 60 -4.23 10.32 -7.16
N PRO A 61 -4.60 9.65 -8.28
CA PRO A 61 -3.91 9.78 -9.57
C PRO A 61 -3.70 11.20 -10.07
N CYS A 62 -4.68 12.09 -9.88
CA CYS A 62 -4.59 13.48 -10.36
C CYS A 62 -3.41 14.28 -9.77
N TYR A 63 -2.82 13.82 -8.66
CA TYR A 63 -1.70 14.48 -8.00
C TYR A 63 -0.35 13.82 -8.27
N ILE A 64 -0.30 12.66 -8.93
CA ILE A 64 0.91 11.83 -8.93
C ILE A 64 2.10 12.49 -9.62
N GLY A 65 1.89 13.16 -10.75
CA GLY A 65 2.94 13.92 -11.43
C GLY A 65 3.46 15.11 -10.61
N PHE A 66 2.56 15.79 -9.89
CA PHE A 66 2.95 16.87 -8.97
C PHE A 66 3.79 16.33 -7.80
N VAL A 67 3.34 15.26 -7.16
CA VAL A 67 4.05 14.61 -6.04
C VAL A 67 5.41 14.05 -6.48
N ALA A 68 5.50 13.44 -7.66
CA ALA A 68 6.76 12.95 -8.19
C ALA A 68 7.79 14.08 -8.39
N GLY A 69 7.35 15.25 -8.86
CA GLY A 69 8.19 16.45 -8.93
C GLY A 69 8.61 16.98 -7.56
N GLU A 70 7.67 17.10 -6.63
CA GLU A 70 7.93 17.59 -5.26
C GLU A 70 8.89 16.72 -4.45
N LEU A 71 8.92 15.41 -4.73
CA LEU A 71 9.74 14.43 -4.04
C LEU A 71 11.06 14.07 -4.76
N ALA A 72 11.32 14.67 -5.93
CA ALA A 72 12.53 14.38 -6.69
C ALA A 72 13.80 14.58 -5.85
N GLY A 73 14.69 13.57 -5.84
CA GLY A 73 15.95 13.61 -5.08
C GLY A 73 15.81 13.46 -3.56
N SER A 74 14.61 13.34 -3.01
CA SER A 74 14.40 13.27 -1.56
C SER A 74 14.60 11.89 -0.94
N GLY A 75 14.56 10.82 -1.75
CA GLY A 75 14.52 9.44 -1.28
C GLY A 75 13.12 8.94 -0.85
N VAL A 76 12.10 9.81 -0.85
CA VAL A 76 10.70 9.46 -0.59
C VAL A 76 10.02 9.03 -1.90
N ALA A 77 9.37 7.87 -1.90
CA ALA A 77 8.71 7.35 -3.09
C ALA A 77 7.35 8.03 -3.36
N PRO A 78 7.01 8.40 -4.61
CA PRO A 78 5.63 8.73 -5.00
C PRO A 78 4.79 7.46 -5.13
N CYS A 79 3.72 7.35 -4.34
CA CYS A 79 2.77 6.24 -4.33
C CYS A 79 1.40 6.71 -4.85
N CYS A 80 0.78 5.92 -5.72
CA CYS A 80 -0.54 6.21 -6.29
C CYS A 80 -1.53 5.08 -5.99
N VAL A 81 -2.78 5.42 -5.65
CA VAL A 81 -3.86 4.43 -5.60
C VAL A 81 -4.46 4.18 -7.00
N VAL A 82 -4.98 2.97 -7.25
CA VAL A 82 -5.59 2.56 -8.55
C VAL A 82 -6.87 1.76 -8.31
N GLY A 83 -7.91 2.02 -9.10
CA GLY A 83 -9.24 1.42 -8.94
C GLY A 83 -9.84 1.71 -7.57
N PHE A 84 -9.46 2.84 -6.96
CA PHE A 84 -9.69 3.15 -5.54
C PHE A 84 -10.93 4.03 -5.32
N PRO A 85 -11.67 3.87 -4.21
CA PRO A 85 -11.50 2.85 -3.17
C PRO A 85 -12.28 1.56 -3.44
N LEU A 86 -13.08 1.48 -4.50
CA LEU A 86 -14.10 0.43 -4.62
C LEU A 86 -13.60 -0.88 -5.25
N GLY A 87 -12.53 -0.85 -6.04
CA GLY A 87 -12.01 -2.03 -6.74
C GLY A 87 -12.93 -2.58 -7.84
N ALA A 88 -14.01 -1.89 -8.17
CA ALA A 88 -15.09 -2.37 -9.05
C ALA A 88 -14.96 -1.90 -10.52
N CYS A 89 -13.79 -1.44 -10.93
CA CYS A 89 -13.49 -1.13 -12.33
C CYS A 89 -13.13 -2.40 -13.10
N THR A 90 -13.16 -2.34 -14.44
CA THR A 90 -12.67 -3.43 -15.28
C THR A 90 -11.14 -3.59 -15.13
N PRO A 91 -10.60 -4.81 -15.34
CA PRO A 91 -9.15 -5.04 -15.36
C PRO A 91 -8.39 -4.11 -16.30
N GLU A 92 -8.95 -3.85 -17.48
CA GLU A 92 -8.35 -2.97 -18.49
C GLU A 92 -8.25 -1.53 -18.00
N ALA A 93 -9.29 -1.03 -17.33
CA ALA A 93 -9.29 0.32 -16.78
C ALA A 93 -8.24 0.48 -15.68
N LYS A 94 -8.15 -0.49 -14.74
CA LYS A 94 -7.11 -0.46 -13.69
C LYS A 94 -5.71 -0.56 -14.26
N ALA A 95 -5.48 -1.43 -15.25
CA ALA A 95 -4.18 -1.56 -15.90
C ALA A 95 -3.77 -0.26 -16.62
N PHE A 96 -4.73 0.40 -17.30
CA PHE A 96 -4.47 1.70 -17.93
C PHE A 96 -4.16 2.79 -16.90
N GLU A 97 -4.97 2.91 -15.84
CA GLU A 97 -4.76 3.87 -14.75
C GLU A 97 -3.38 3.68 -14.09
N ALA A 98 -2.98 2.42 -13.82
CA ALA A 98 -1.67 2.10 -13.26
C ALA A 98 -0.52 2.48 -14.22
N LYS A 99 -0.68 2.20 -15.52
CA LYS A 99 0.29 2.57 -16.56
C LYS A 99 0.46 4.09 -16.63
N ASP A 100 -0.64 4.84 -16.60
CA ASP A 100 -0.63 6.29 -16.60
C ASP A 100 0.03 6.86 -15.34
N ALA A 101 -0.32 6.34 -14.16
CA ALA A 101 0.31 6.75 -12.91
C ALA A 101 1.83 6.50 -12.92
N ALA A 102 2.28 5.33 -13.41
CA ALA A 102 3.70 5.02 -13.54
C ALA A 102 4.41 5.91 -14.58
N ALA A 103 3.75 6.25 -15.70
CA ALA A 103 4.28 7.20 -16.67
C ALA A 103 4.42 8.61 -16.08
N ASN A 104 3.53 8.99 -15.17
CA ASN A 104 3.57 10.23 -14.41
C ASN A 104 4.44 10.15 -13.13
N GLY A 105 5.30 9.13 -13.03
CA GLY A 105 6.37 9.10 -12.03
C GLY A 105 6.07 8.30 -10.76
N ALA A 106 4.91 7.63 -10.64
CA ALA A 106 4.67 6.70 -9.54
C ALA A 106 5.75 5.62 -9.47
N LYS A 107 6.23 5.35 -8.24
CA LYS A 107 7.16 4.26 -7.92
C LYS A 107 6.48 3.13 -7.16
N GLU A 108 5.30 3.39 -6.61
CA GLU A 108 4.48 2.39 -5.95
C GLU A 108 3.01 2.57 -6.37
N ILE A 109 2.30 1.46 -6.59
CA ILE A 109 0.88 1.43 -6.91
C ILE A 109 0.15 0.64 -5.82
N ASP A 110 -0.88 1.25 -5.22
CA ASP A 110 -1.79 0.62 -4.26
C ASP A 110 -3.14 0.37 -4.96
N MET A 111 -3.32 -0.80 -5.59
CA MET A 111 -4.56 -1.15 -6.27
C MET A 111 -5.60 -1.75 -5.30
N VAL A 112 -6.89 -1.58 -5.56
CA VAL A 112 -7.95 -2.29 -4.83
C VAL A 112 -8.38 -3.56 -5.58
N ILE A 113 -8.41 -4.68 -4.88
CA ILE A 113 -8.87 -5.97 -5.42
C ILE A 113 -10.34 -5.91 -5.83
N ASN A 114 -10.76 -6.72 -6.80
CA ASN A 114 -12.18 -6.85 -7.12
C ASN A 114 -12.89 -7.72 -6.06
N VAL A 115 -13.44 -7.08 -5.02
CA VAL A 115 -14.17 -7.75 -3.94
C VAL A 115 -15.41 -8.48 -4.46
N GLY A 116 -16.12 -7.90 -5.45
CA GLY A 116 -17.28 -8.55 -6.07
C GLY A 116 -16.93 -9.91 -6.69
N ALA A 117 -15.82 -9.98 -7.43
CA ALA A 117 -15.33 -11.21 -8.02
C ALA A 117 -14.96 -12.27 -6.94
N ILE A 118 -14.38 -11.84 -5.82
CA ILE A 118 -14.12 -12.73 -4.67
C ILE A 118 -15.44 -13.32 -4.14
N LYS A 119 -16.44 -12.47 -3.91
CA LYS A 119 -17.76 -12.91 -3.40
C LYS A 119 -18.50 -13.83 -4.38
N SER A 120 -18.23 -13.71 -5.67
CA SER A 120 -18.76 -14.60 -6.70
C SER A 120 -17.91 -15.87 -6.92
N GLY A 121 -16.77 -16.02 -6.23
CA GLY A 121 -15.84 -17.14 -6.42
C GLY A 121 -15.04 -17.09 -7.73
N ASP A 122 -15.07 -15.97 -8.45
CA ASP A 122 -14.35 -15.78 -9.72
C ASP A 122 -12.88 -15.39 -9.47
N TRP A 123 -12.13 -16.34 -8.95
CA TRP A 123 -10.70 -16.17 -8.67
C TRP A 123 -9.85 -16.01 -9.94
N ALA A 124 -10.35 -16.45 -11.10
CA ALA A 124 -9.70 -16.24 -12.38
C ALA A 124 -9.71 -14.75 -12.76
N LEU A 125 -10.86 -14.08 -12.60
CA LEU A 125 -10.97 -12.64 -12.78
C LEU A 125 -10.10 -11.88 -11.77
N VAL A 126 -10.12 -12.26 -10.50
CA VAL A 126 -9.26 -11.64 -9.46
C VAL A 126 -7.78 -11.71 -9.85
N LYS A 127 -7.30 -12.90 -10.27
CA LYS A 127 -5.92 -13.07 -10.69
C LYS A 127 -5.59 -12.23 -11.94
N ARG A 128 -6.49 -12.22 -12.93
CA ARG A 128 -6.31 -11.45 -14.18
C ARG A 128 -6.23 -9.95 -13.91
N ASP A 129 -7.10 -9.45 -13.02
CA ASP A 129 -7.15 -8.05 -12.60
C ASP A 129 -5.81 -7.60 -11.98
N ILE A 130 -5.29 -8.37 -11.01
CA ILE A 130 -4.02 -8.06 -10.36
C ILE A 130 -2.83 -8.20 -11.34
N ALA A 131 -2.79 -9.29 -12.10
CA ALA A 131 -1.69 -9.54 -13.04
C ALA A 131 -1.60 -8.47 -14.13
N GLY A 132 -2.75 -7.95 -14.60
CA GLY A 132 -2.81 -6.86 -15.56
C GLY A 132 -2.17 -5.57 -15.03
N VAL A 133 -2.45 -5.21 -13.78
CA VAL A 133 -1.81 -4.06 -13.11
C VAL A 133 -0.31 -4.28 -12.91
N VAL A 134 0.10 -5.47 -12.45
CA VAL A 134 1.52 -5.82 -12.26
C VAL A 134 2.29 -5.73 -13.58
N GLU A 135 1.74 -6.24 -14.67
CA GLU A 135 2.37 -6.16 -15.99
C GLU A 135 2.47 -4.71 -16.49
N ALA A 136 1.40 -3.93 -16.33
CA ALA A 136 1.32 -2.56 -16.80
C ALA A 136 2.41 -1.63 -16.24
N VAL A 137 2.94 -1.96 -15.06
CA VAL A 137 3.97 -1.16 -14.37
C VAL A 137 5.30 -1.88 -14.20
N ARG A 138 5.48 -3.03 -14.86
CA ARG A 138 6.69 -3.86 -14.76
C ARG A 138 7.95 -3.03 -15.00
N GLY A 139 8.90 -3.14 -14.07
CA GLY A 139 10.18 -2.42 -14.10
C GLY A 139 10.08 -0.92 -13.81
N ARG A 140 8.90 -0.38 -13.48
CA ARG A 140 8.69 1.04 -13.17
C ARG A 140 8.22 1.30 -11.74
N ALA A 141 7.33 0.44 -11.25
CA ALA A 141 6.76 0.54 -9.91
C ALA A 141 6.52 -0.84 -9.28
N ILE A 142 6.43 -0.89 -7.95
CA ILE A 142 5.92 -2.06 -7.22
C ILE A 142 4.40 -1.95 -7.06
N VAL A 143 3.73 -3.10 -6.92
CA VAL A 143 2.27 -3.19 -6.72
C VAL A 143 1.94 -3.74 -5.34
N LYS A 144 1.04 -3.04 -4.65
CA LYS A 144 0.41 -3.43 -3.39
C LYS A 144 -1.07 -3.66 -3.64
N VAL A 145 -1.58 -4.81 -3.22
CA VAL A 145 -3.00 -5.16 -3.41
C VAL A 145 -3.76 -4.93 -2.12
N ILE A 146 -4.65 -3.93 -2.09
CA ILE A 146 -5.61 -3.72 -1.01
C ILE A 146 -6.69 -4.78 -1.12
N ILE A 147 -6.76 -5.66 -0.12
CA ILE A 147 -7.75 -6.75 -0.10
C ILE A 147 -9.08 -6.35 0.56
N GLU A 148 -9.10 -5.22 1.25
CA GLU A 148 -10.24 -4.68 2.01
C GLU A 148 -10.78 -5.69 3.04
N THR A 149 -9.94 -6.00 4.04
CA THR A 149 -10.16 -7.10 5.00
C THR A 149 -11.51 -7.04 5.71
N CYS A 150 -12.06 -5.85 5.95
CA CYS A 150 -13.35 -5.69 6.65
C CYS A 150 -14.55 -6.20 5.85
N LEU A 151 -14.39 -6.52 4.56
CA LEU A 151 -15.41 -7.11 3.71
C LEU A 151 -15.22 -8.61 3.49
N LEU A 152 -14.10 -9.19 3.95
CA LEU A 152 -13.70 -10.56 3.65
C LEU A 152 -13.76 -11.46 4.89
N THR A 153 -14.09 -12.73 4.67
CA THR A 153 -13.86 -13.80 5.66
C THR A 153 -12.37 -14.14 5.72
N ASP A 154 -11.93 -14.83 6.76
CA ASP A 154 -10.52 -15.24 6.88
C ASP A 154 -10.09 -16.16 5.73
N GLU A 155 -10.97 -17.06 5.27
CA GLU A 155 -10.70 -17.90 4.10
C GLU A 155 -10.50 -17.07 2.82
N GLU A 156 -11.34 -16.06 2.61
CA GLU A 156 -11.21 -15.14 1.48
C GLU A 156 -9.94 -14.29 1.57
N LYS A 157 -9.56 -13.81 2.77
CA LYS A 157 -8.31 -13.08 3.01
C LYS A 157 -7.10 -13.92 2.63
N VAL A 158 -7.07 -15.19 3.05
CA VAL A 158 -6.01 -16.14 2.71
C VAL A 158 -5.94 -16.33 1.19
N LYS A 159 -7.07 -16.64 0.53
CA LYS A 159 -7.11 -16.82 -0.93
C LYS A 159 -6.69 -15.56 -1.68
N ALA A 160 -7.15 -14.38 -1.26
CA ALA A 160 -6.76 -13.09 -1.85
C ALA A 160 -5.25 -12.85 -1.74
N CYS A 161 -4.64 -13.18 -0.59
CA CYS A 161 -3.20 -13.08 -0.40
C CYS A 161 -2.42 -14.03 -1.32
N VAL A 162 -2.85 -15.30 -1.41
CA VAL A 162 -2.23 -16.30 -2.29
C VAL A 162 -2.34 -15.88 -3.75
N VAL A 163 -3.51 -15.44 -4.20
CA VAL A 163 -3.72 -15.00 -5.59
C VAL A 163 -2.91 -13.74 -5.91
N SER A 164 -2.81 -12.79 -4.98
CA SER A 164 -1.98 -11.59 -5.14
C SER A 164 -0.50 -11.95 -5.34
N LYS A 165 0.01 -12.88 -4.53
CA LYS A 165 1.37 -13.42 -4.66
C LYS A 165 1.59 -14.13 -6.00
N LEU A 166 0.66 -15.00 -6.41
CA LEU A 166 0.74 -15.72 -7.68
C LEU A 166 0.62 -14.81 -8.91
N ALA A 167 -0.05 -13.66 -8.77
CA ALA A 167 -0.16 -12.63 -9.81
C ALA A 167 1.09 -11.73 -9.89
N GLY A 168 2.04 -11.87 -8.95
CA GLY A 168 3.31 -11.14 -8.95
C GLY A 168 3.30 -9.80 -8.21
N ALA A 169 2.29 -9.53 -7.37
CA ALA A 169 2.28 -8.35 -6.51
C ALA A 169 3.36 -8.46 -5.43
N GLN A 170 3.98 -7.34 -5.05
CA GLN A 170 5.06 -7.28 -4.06
C GLN A 170 4.53 -7.07 -2.64
N PHE A 171 3.30 -6.58 -2.50
CA PHE A 171 2.64 -6.38 -1.21
C PHE A 171 1.18 -6.81 -1.24
N VAL A 172 0.70 -7.24 -0.07
CA VAL A 172 -0.71 -7.23 0.29
C VAL A 172 -0.98 -6.12 1.31
N LYS A 173 -2.13 -5.46 1.22
CA LYS A 173 -2.51 -4.30 2.03
C LYS A 173 -3.89 -4.53 2.65
N THR A 174 -4.07 -4.17 3.91
CA THR A 174 -5.31 -4.47 4.66
C THR A 174 -6.51 -3.73 4.06
N SER A 175 -6.49 -2.39 4.07
CA SER A 175 -7.73 -1.61 3.95
C SER A 175 -7.53 -0.30 3.19
N THR A 176 -8.60 0.22 2.60
CA THR A 176 -8.60 1.54 1.94
C THR A 176 -8.68 2.69 2.94
N GLY A 177 -9.35 2.47 4.07
CA GLY A 177 -9.75 3.51 5.02
C GLY A 177 -11.08 4.21 4.66
N PHE A 178 -11.79 3.73 3.63
CA PHE A 178 -13.08 4.27 3.16
C PHE A 178 -14.25 3.30 3.39
N SER A 179 -14.00 2.14 3.97
CA SER A 179 -15.00 1.12 4.27
C SER A 179 -15.33 1.07 5.77
N THR A 180 -16.02 0.02 6.22
CA THR A 180 -16.54 -0.13 7.58
C THR A 180 -15.48 -0.42 8.64
N GLY A 181 -14.27 -0.82 8.25
CA GLY A 181 -13.17 -1.15 9.16
C GLY A 181 -11.79 -0.87 8.57
N GLY A 182 -10.78 -0.87 9.44
CA GLY A 182 -9.37 -0.64 9.08
C GLY A 182 -8.50 -1.87 9.37
N ALA A 183 -7.20 -1.64 9.55
CA ALA A 183 -6.26 -2.69 9.91
C ALA A 183 -6.51 -3.20 11.34
N THR A 184 -6.46 -4.53 11.50
CA THR A 184 -6.41 -5.20 12.80
C THR A 184 -5.10 -5.98 12.91
N ALA A 185 -4.61 -6.22 14.13
CA ALA A 185 -3.39 -7.00 14.31
C ALA A 185 -3.60 -8.46 13.85
N GLU A 186 -4.81 -8.97 14.00
CA GLU A 186 -5.23 -10.31 13.61
C GLU A 186 -5.16 -10.48 12.09
N ASP A 187 -5.74 -9.54 11.32
CA ASP A 187 -5.65 -9.55 9.86
C ASP A 187 -4.20 -9.46 9.38
N VAL A 188 -3.39 -8.59 10.00
CA VAL A 188 -1.98 -8.42 9.64
C VAL A 188 -1.19 -9.72 9.86
N ARG A 189 -1.40 -10.41 11.00
CA ARG A 189 -0.77 -11.71 11.28
C ARG A 189 -1.19 -12.76 10.25
N LEU A 190 -2.50 -12.89 10.00
CA LEU A 190 -3.04 -13.83 9.02
C LEU A 190 -2.44 -13.61 7.62
N MET A 191 -2.39 -12.35 7.18
CA MET A 191 -1.80 -11.98 5.90
C MET A 191 -0.31 -12.31 5.85
N ARG A 192 0.44 -11.99 6.90
CA ARG A 192 1.88 -12.28 7.01
C ARG A 192 2.16 -13.79 6.93
N GLU A 193 1.44 -14.59 7.72
CA GLU A 193 1.57 -16.05 7.72
C GLU A 193 1.29 -16.62 6.33
N THR A 194 0.29 -16.08 5.63
CA THR A 194 -0.10 -16.53 4.29
C THR A 194 0.95 -16.20 3.22
N VAL A 195 1.46 -14.97 3.20
CA VAL A 195 2.35 -14.54 2.11
C VAL A 195 3.83 -14.93 2.34
N GLY A 196 4.20 -15.21 3.59
CA GLY A 196 5.56 -15.52 4.01
C GLY A 196 6.43 -14.26 4.12
N GLN A 197 7.76 -14.41 4.11
CA GLN A 197 8.69 -13.30 4.32
C GLN A 197 9.00 -12.48 3.06
N ASN A 198 8.81 -13.04 1.87
CA ASN A 198 9.27 -12.44 0.61
C ASN A 198 8.28 -11.43 0.00
N ILE A 199 7.06 -11.37 0.52
CA ILE A 199 6.02 -10.43 0.10
C ILE A 199 5.75 -9.48 1.27
N GLY A 200 5.61 -8.19 0.99
CA GLY A 200 5.32 -7.19 2.00
C GLY A 200 3.86 -7.24 2.50
N VAL A 201 3.65 -6.77 3.72
CA VAL A 201 2.34 -6.58 4.33
C VAL A 201 2.24 -5.12 4.76
N LYS A 202 1.27 -4.40 4.18
CA LYS A 202 0.98 -3.01 4.53
C LYS A 202 -0.29 -2.94 5.38
N ALA A 203 -0.17 -2.44 6.61
CA ALA A 203 -1.32 -2.13 7.46
C ALA A 203 -1.79 -0.71 7.18
N SER A 204 -3.08 -0.51 6.93
CA SER A 204 -3.66 0.82 6.71
C SER A 204 -5.12 0.90 7.14
N GLY A 205 -5.54 2.11 7.50
CA GLY A 205 -6.85 2.38 8.09
C GLY A 205 -6.81 2.24 9.61
N GLY A 206 -6.90 3.36 10.32
CA GLY A 206 -6.98 3.36 11.79
C GLY A 206 -5.65 3.48 12.55
N VAL A 207 -4.49 3.43 11.90
CA VAL A 207 -3.18 3.60 12.55
C VAL A 207 -2.92 5.09 12.82
N LYS A 208 -3.12 5.56 14.05
CA LYS A 208 -3.08 7.00 14.39
C LYS A 208 -1.99 7.36 15.39
N THR A 209 -1.61 6.45 16.27
CA THR A 209 -0.58 6.69 17.29
C THR A 209 0.65 5.82 17.09
N TYR A 210 1.72 6.16 17.81
CA TYR A 210 2.93 5.34 17.86
C TYR A 210 2.65 3.91 18.35
N GLU A 211 1.78 3.76 19.35
CA GLU A 211 1.37 2.46 19.86
C GLU A 211 0.63 1.63 18.80
N ASP A 212 -0.30 2.24 18.04
CA ASP A 212 -0.97 1.58 16.93
C ASP A 212 0.05 1.08 15.90
N ALA A 213 1.04 1.92 15.56
CA ALA A 213 2.09 1.59 14.62
C ALA A 213 2.91 0.39 15.11
N LEU A 214 3.33 0.38 16.38
CA LEU A 214 4.05 -0.75 16.98
C LEU A 214 3.23 -2.04 16.96
N VAL A 215 1.93 -1.97 17.28
CA VAL A 215 1.03 -3.12 17.24
C VAL A 215 1.03 -3.76 15.85
N MET A 216 0.88 -2.95 14.80
CA MET A 216 0.87 -3.44 13.42
C MET A 216 2.23 -3.99 12.96
N LEU A 217 3.33 -3.32 13.31
CA LEU A 217 4.68 -3.79 12.98
C LEU A 217 5.00 -5.12 13.68
N ARG A 218 4.63 -5.27 14.95
CA ARG A 218 4.77 -6.53 15.70
C ARG A 218 3.89 -7.65 15.16
N ALA A 219 2.71 -7.31 14.62
CA ALA A 219 1.84 -8.26 13.93
C ALA A 219 2.40 -8.75 12.59
N GLY A 220 3.45 -8.10 12.06
CA GLY A 220 4.14 -8.52 10.83
C GLY A 220 3.99 -7.57 9.65
N ALA A 221 3.40 -6.38 9.86
CA ALA A 221 3.44 -5.33 8.85
C ALA A 221 4.88 -4.83 8.66
N ASN A 222 5.24 -4.52 7.42
CA ASN A 222 6.50 -3.86 7.08
C ASN A 222 6.29 -2.60 6.22
N ARG A 223 5.04 -2.12 6.18
CA ARG A 223 4.65 -0.77 5.76
C ARG A 223 3.36 -0.36 6.46
N LEU A 224 3.18 0.94 6.70
CA LEU A 224 2.05 1.54 7.40
C LEU A 224 1.46 2.65 6.53
N GLY A 225 0.19 2.57 6.15
CA GLY A 225 -0.51 3.65 5.46
C GLY A 225 -1.30 4.50 6.46
N THR A 226 -0.92 5.77 6.60
CA THR A 226 -1.56 6.67 7.57
C THR A 226 -1.44 8.14 7.14
N SER A 227 -2.40 8.97 7.56
CA SER A 227 -2.33 10.43 7.48
C SER A 227 -1.77 11.06 8.75
N ALA A 228 -1.54 10.26 9.80
CA ALA A 228 -1.05 10.70 11.12
C ALA A 228 0.48 10.53 11.25
N GLY A 229 1.21 10.44 10.13
CA GLY A 229 2.64 10.08 10.15
C GLY A 229 3.48 10.97 11.04
N VAL A 230 3.25 12.30 10.99
CA VAL A 230 3.96 13.28 11.84
C VAL A 230 3.70 13.03 13.33
N ALA A 231 2.45 12.77 13.72
CA ALA A 231 2.09 12.49 15.10
C ALA A 231 2.80 11.22 15.60
N ILE A 232 2.73 10.14 14.81
CA ILE A 232 3.35 8.84 15.11
C ILE A 232 4.85 8.96 15.38
N VAL A 233 5.58 9.75 14.59
CA VAL A 233 7.05 9.86 14.74
C VAL A 233 7.50 10.93 15.72
N SER A 234 6.58 11.78 16.16
CA SER A 234 6.86 12.83 17.15
C SER A 234 6.55 12.41 18.59
N GLY A 235 5.79 11.32 18.78
CA GLY A 235 5.33 10.85 20.09
C GLY A 235 3.98 11.43 20.45
#